data_AF-A0AAN8HFY0-F1
#
_entry.id   AF-A0AAN8HFY0-F1
#
_cell.length_a   1.000
_cell.length_b   1.000
_cell.length_c   1.000
_cell.angle_alpha   90.00
_cell.angle_beta   90.00
_cell.angle_gamma   90.00
#
_symmetry.space_group_name_H-M   'P 1'
#
loop_
_entity.id
_entity.type
_entity.pdbx_description
1 polymer ?
#
loop_
_entity_poly.entity_id
_entity_poly.type
_entity_poly.pdbx_seq_one_letter_code
_entity_poly.pdbx_strand_id
1 'polypeptide(L)'
;MYFVISAMKAQIEIIPCKICGDKSSGIHYGVITCEGCKGFFRRSQKSNASYSCPRQKNCMIDRTSRNRCQHCRLQKCRTVGMSRDAVKFGRMSKKQRDSLYAEVQKHLLLQQQKNQEGPSLLLTLPSIETPILGEAEQLSPLYGPPDLQRHRAAGRGIHGAKLP
;
A
#
# COMPACT_ATOMS: atom_id res chain seq x y z
N MET A 1 18.72 -22.82 16.59
CA MET A 1 17.38 -22.84 15.95
C MET A 1 16.66 -21.50 15.98
N TYR A 2 16.68 -20.72 17.07
CA TYR A 2 15.98 -19.43 17.13
C TYR A 2 16.45 -18.39 16.09
N PHE A 3 17.75 -18.33 15.81
CA PHE A 3 18.33 -17.41 14.84
C PHE A 3 17.85 -17.66 13.39
N VAL A 4 17.80 -18.92 12.95
CA VAL A 4 17.31 -19.29 11.61
C VAL A 4 15.81 -19.05 11.45
N ILE A 5 15.02 -19.23 12.51
CA ILE A 5 13.58 -18.91 12.53
C ILE A 5 13.37 -17.39 12.42
N SER A 6 14.20 -16.59 13.10
CA SER A 6 14.13 -15.13 13.03
C SER A 6 14.49 -14.59 11.64
N ALA A 7 15.54 -15.12 11.02
CA ALA A 7 15.96 -14.74 9.67
C ALA A 7 14.90 -15.07 8.61
N MET A 8 14.28 -16.25 8.68
CA MET A 8 13.18 -16.63 7.79
C MET A 8 11.94 -15.75 8.00
N LYS A 9 11.64 -15.40 9.26
CA LYS A 9 10.51 -14.53 9.57
C LYS A 9 10.70 -13.13 8.97
N ALA A 10 11.89 -12.54 9.10
CA ALA A 10 12.21 -11.24 8.52
C ALA A 10 12.05 -11.22 6.99
N GLN A 11 12.42 -12.31 6.31
CA GLN A 11 12.29 -12.42 4.86
C GLN A 11 10.83 -12.50 4.38
N ILE A 12 9.95 -13.13 5.16
CA ILE A 12 8.53 -13.22 4.81
C ILE A 12 7.83 -11.85 4.93
N GLU A 13 8.31 -10.96 5.81
CA GLU A 13 7.73 -9.62 5.97
C GLU A 13 7.89 -8.75 4.70
N ILE A 14 8.84 -9.06 3.82
CA ILE A 14 9.07 -8.37 2.54
C ILE A 14 7.93 -8.67 1.55
N ILE A 15 7.34 -9.87 1.62
CA ILE A 15 6.27 -10.27 0.71
C ILE A 15 4.93 -9.73 1.24
N PRO A 16 4.21 -8.89 0.47
CA PRO A 16 2.94 -8.33 0.91
C PRO A 16 1.86 -9.43 1.01
N CYS A 17 0.89 -9.21 1.91
CA CYS A 17 -0.19 -10.15 2.15
C CYS A 17 -0.96 -10.40 0.85
N LYS A 18 -1.01 -11.66 0.39
CA LYS A 18 -1.64 -12.02 -0.89
C LYS A 18 -3.15 -11.72 -0.93
N ILE A 19 -3.78 -11.44 0.22
CA ILE A 19 -5.20 -11.09 0.30
C ILE A 19 -5.44 -9.58 0.16
N CYS A 20 -4.70 -8.75 0.88
CA CYS A 20 -5.02 -7.32 1.02
C CYS A 20 -3.83 -6.37 0.83
N GLY A 21 -2.65 -6.90 0.49
CA GLY A 21 -1.44 -6.11 0.27
C GLY A 21 -0.76 -5.55 1.52
N ASP A 22 -1.36 -5.74 2.71
CA ASP A 22 -0.79 -5.30 3.99
C ASP A 22 0.50 -6.07 4.36
N LYS A 23 1.28 -5.58 5.32
CA LYS A 23 2.51 -6.25 5.79
C LYS A 23 2.21 -7.68 6.26
N SER A 24 2.90 -8.66 5.70
CA SER A 24 2.74 -10.07 6.09
C SER A 24 3.45 -10.36 7.40
N SER A 25 2.93 -11.34 8.15
CA SER A 25 3.54 -11.81 9.40
C SER A 25 4.06 -13.25 9.30
N GLY A 26 3.76 -13.95 8.21
CA GLY A 26 4.10 -15.35 8.03
C GLY A 26 3.22 -16.05 6.99
N ILE A 27 3.45 -17.36 6.87
CA ILE A 27 2.56 -18.27 6.14
C ILE A 27 1.49 -18.76 7.11
N HIS A 28 0.23 -18.45 6.81
CA HIS A 28 -0.92 -18.88 7.60
C HIS A 28 -1.89 -19.63 6.70
N TYR A 29 -2.33 -20.82 7.13
CA TYR A 29 -3.24 -21.65 6.35
C TYR A 29 -2.74 -21.93 4.92
N GLY A 30 -1.43 -22.04 4.73
CA GLY A 30 -0.78 -22.33 3.45
C GLY A 30 -0.40 -21.11 2.60
N VAL A 31 -0.76 -19.89 3.00
CA VAL A 31 -0.52 -18.68 2.20
C VAL A 31 0.13 -17.56 3.02
N ILE A 32 1.02 -16.79 2.39
CA ILE A 32 1.65 -15.61 2.99
C ILE A 32 0.59 -14.52 3.23
N THR A 33 0.32 -14.23 4.49
CA THR A 33 -0.75 -13.30 4.88
C THR A 33 -0.39 -12.46 6.11
N CYS A 34 -1.16 -11.40 6.33
CA CYS A 34 -1.10 -10.59 7.54
C CYS A 34 -1.97 -11.18 8.67
N GLU A 35 -1.74 -10.74 9.91
CA GLU A 35 -2.52 -11.18 11.09
C GLU A 35 -4.03 -10.90 10.94
N GLY A 36 -4.40 -9.80 10.28
CA GLY A 36 -5.81 -9.47 10.04
C GLY A 36 -6.53 -10.49 9.16
N CYS A 37 -5.88 -10.98 8.10
CA CYS A 37 -6.47 -11.97 7.20
C CYS A 37 -6.41 -13.39 7.77
N LYS A 38 -5.35 -13.73 8.50
CA LYS A 38 -5.25 -14.95 9.32
C LYS A 38 -6.42 -15.05 10.30
N GLY A 39 -6.64 -14.01 11.10
CA GLY A 39 -7.71 -13.98 12.10
C GLY A 39 -9.10 -14.01 11.49
N PHE A 40 -9.30 -13.29 10.37
CA PHE A 40 -10.55 -13.32 9.61
C PHE A 40 -10.86 -14.74 9.12
N PHE A 41 -9.93 -15.37 8.39
CA PHE A 41 -10.14 -16.72 7.84
C PHE A 41 -10.44 -17.75 8.94
N ARG A 42 -9.70 -17.69 10.07
CA ARG A 42 -9.94 -18.56 11.23
C ARG A 42 -11.39 -18.45 11.74
N ARG A 43 -11.93 -17.24 11.86
CA ARG A 43 -13.31 -17.03 12.35
C ARG A 43 -14.33 -17.52 11.33
N SER A 44 -14.14 -17.18 10.06
CA SER A 44 -15.07 -17.55 8.98
C SER A 44 -15.20 -19.07 8.80
N GLN A 45 -14.12 -19.83 9.07
CA GLN A 45 -14.13 -21.29 9.00
C GLN A 45 -14.76 -21.96 10.24
N LYS A 46 -14.67 -21.35 11.42
CA LYS A 46 -15.25 -21.92 12.65
C LYS A 46 -16.77 -21.82 12.66
N SER A 47 -17.31 -20.69 12.19
CA SER A 47 -18.75 -20.42 12.24
C SER A 47 -19.50 -20.81 10.97
N ASN A 48 -18.85 -21.47 10.00
CA ASN A 48 -19.37 -21.68 8.65
C ASN A 48 -20.05 -20.41 8.09
N ALA A 49 -19.39 -19.26 8.26
CA ALA A 49 -20.03 -17.98 8.04
C ALA A 49 -20.53 -17.85 6.58
N SER A 50 -21.85 -17.69 6.43
CA SER A 50 -22.45 -17.33 5.15
C SER A 50 -22.49 -15.81 5.05
N TYR A 51 -21.47 -15.23 4.40
CA TYR A 51 -21.45 -13.81 4.13
C TYR A 51 -22.18 -13.50 2.83
N SER A 52 -22.95 -12.40 2.78
CA SER A 52 -23.49 -11.87 1.53
C SER A 52 -22.59 -10.74 1.00
N CYS A 53 -22.53 -10.61 -0.33
CA CYS A 53 -21.85 -9.48 -0.94
C CYS A 53 -22.86 -8.33 -1.14
N PRO A 54 -22.55 -7.10 -0.72
CA PRO A 54 -23.42 -5.94 -0.95
C PRO A 54 -23.38 -5.43 -2.40
N ARG A 55 -22.57 -6.04 -3.27
CA ARG A 55 -22.34 -5.68 -4.67
C ARG A 55 -22.32 -6.95 -5.54
N GLN A 56 -21.61 -6.92 -6.66
CA GLN A 56 -21.56 -8.00 -7.66
C GLN A 56 -20.47 -9.05 -7.39
N LYS A 57 -20.21 -9.38 -6.11
CA LYS A 57 -19.21 -10.40 -5.71
C LYS A 57 -17.78 -10.20 -6.26
N ASN A 58 -17.45 -8.99 -6.73
CA ASN A 58 -16.18 -8.59 -7.34
C ASN A 58 -15.48 -7.46 -6.56
N CYS A 59 -15.63 -7.45 -5.24
CA CYS A 59 -15.06 -6.36 -4.43
C CYS A 59 -13.54 -6.42 -4.40
N MET A 60 -12.88 -5.31 -4.74
CA MET A 60 -11.45 -5.12 -4.51
C MET A 60 -11.15 -5.18 -3.00
N ILE A 61 -10.11 -5.94 -2.65
CA ILE A 61 -9.69 -6.21 -1.27
C ILE A 61 -8.26 -5.69 -1.08
N ASP A 62 -8.15 -4.54 -0.42
CA ASP A 62 -6.89 -3.86 -0.12
C ASP A 62 -6.80 -3.53 1.38
N ARG A 63 -5.68 -2.97 1.84
CA ARG A 63 -5.44 -2.68 3.26
C ARG A 63 -6.55 -1.86 3.90
N THR A 64 -7.05 -0.83 3.21
CA THR A 64 -8.08 0.09 3.71
C THR A 64 -9.50 -0.42 3.49
N SER A 65 -9.73 -1.24 2.46
CA SER A 65 -11.05 -1.67 2.01
C SER A 65 -11.43 -3.09 2.41
N ARG A 66 -10.48 -3.90 2.94
CA ARG A 66 -10.68 -5.32 3.25
C ARG A 66 -11.82 -5.63 4.22
N ASN A 67 -12.29 -4.67 5.00
CA ASN A 67 -13.41 -4.88 5.92
C ASN A 67 -14.79 -4.56 5.30
N ARG A 68 -14.84 -3.93 4.11
CA ARG A 68 -16.10 -3.51 3.47
C ARG A 68 -16.94 -4.67 2.96
N CYS A 69 -16.32 -5.79 2.57
CA CYS A 69 -17.03 -6.96 2.06
C CYS A 69 -16.40 -8.26 2.54
N GLN A 70 -17.05 -8.91 3.50
CA GLN A 70 -16.59 -10.16 4.09
C GLN A 70 -16.71 -11.33 3.11
N HIS A 71 -17.76 -11.38 2.28
CA HIS A 71 -17.93 -12.41 1.24
C HIS A 71 -16.74 -12.43 0.29
N CYS A 72 -16.43 -11.30 -0.36
CA CYS A 72 -15.33 -11.23 -1.34
C CYS A 72 -13.97 -11.45 -0.68
N ARG A 73 -13.78 -11.00 0.57
CA ARG A 73 -12.55 -11.27 1.31
C ARG A 73 -12.37 -12.77 1.56
N LEU A 74 -13.40 -13.47 2.03
CA LEU A 74 -13.35 -14.91 2.27
C LEU A 74 -13.18 -15.69 0.97
N GLN A 75 -13.88 -15.27 -0.08
CA GLN A 75 -13.73 -15.86 -1.39
C GLN A 75 -12.28 -15.73 -1.89
N LYS A 76 -11.69 -14.53 -1.81
CA LYS A 76 -10.28 -14.31 -2.17
C LYS A 76 -9.35 -15.20 -1.34
N CYS A 77 -9.58 -15.35 -0.03
CA CYS A 77 -8.80 -16.28 0.80
C CYS A 77 -8.81 -17.71 0.26
N ARG A 78 -9.99 -18.23 -0.09
CA ARG A 78 -10.13 -19.59 -0.65
C ARG A 78 -9.48 -19.70 -2.03
N THR A 79 -9.71 -18.72 -2.91
CA THR A 79 -9.17 -18.70 -4.27
C THR A 79 -7.64 -18.71 -4.31
N VAL A 80 -6.97 -18.02 -3.38
CA VAL A 80 -5.50 -18.06 -3.29
C VAL A 80 -4.95 -19.32 -2.59
N GLY A 81 -5.82 -20.23 -2.16
CA GLY A 81 -5.44 -21.51 -1.56
C GLY A 81 -5.33 -21.53 -0.03
N MET A 82 -5.94 -20.58 0.69
CA MET A 82 -6.01 -20.71 2.16
C MET A 82 -6.89 -21.90 2.54
N SER A 83 -6.35 -22.84 3.31
CA SER A 83 -7.07 -24.04 3.76
C SER A 83 -6.71 -24.45 5.19
N ARG A 84 -7.66 -25.08 5.89
CA ARG A 84 -7.42 -25.68 7.21
C ARG A 84 -6.41 -26.83 7.13
N ASP A 85 -6.44 -27.59 6.05
CA ASP A 85 -5.59 -28.77 5.88
C ASP A 85 -4.12 -28.41 5.59
N ALA A 86 -3.87 -27.21 5.06
CA ALA A 86 -2.53 -26.72 4.78
C ALA A 86 -1.68 -26.48 6.04
N VAL A 87 -2.29 -26.44 7.22
CA VAL A 87 -1.60 -26.25 8.51
C VAL A 87 -0.80 -27.48 8.94
N LYS A 88 -1.06 -28.66 8.34
CA LYS A 88 -0.37 -29.92 8.67
C LYS A 88 1.11 -29.95 8.25
N PHE A 89 1.55 -29.01 7.40
CA PHE A 89 2.94 -28.91 6.93
C PHE A 89 3.83 -28.07 7.86
N GLY A 90 3.83 -28.38 9.16
CA GLY A 90 4.69 -27.70 10.16
C GLY A 90 6.19 -27.72 9.83
N ARG A 91 6.61 -28.58 8.89
CA ARG A 91 7.89 -28.49 8.19
C ARG A 91 7.61 -28.18 6.73
N MET A 92 7.95 -26.97 6.28
CA MET A 92 7.93 -26.66 4.85
C MET A 92 8.87 -27.63 4.12
N SER A 93 8.40 -28.19 3.01
CA SER A 93 9.29 -28.96 2.14
C SER A 93 10.40 -28.05 1.60
N LYS A 94 11.54 -28.65 1.25
CA LYS A 94 12.65 -27.93 0.60
C LYS A 94 12.15 -27.14 -0.62
N LYS A 95 11.32 -27.75 -1.46
CA LYS A 95 10.71 -27.11 -2.63
C LYS A 95 9.89 -25.85 -2.28
N GLN A 96 9.05 -25.91 -1.23
CA GLN A 96 8.26 -24.75 -0.80
C GLN A 96 9.16 -23.63 -0.27
N ARG A 97 10.19 -23.99 0.49
CA ARG A 97 11.15 -23.03 1.02
C ARG A 97 11.94 -22.35 -0.10
N ASP A 98 12.42 -23.10 -1.08
CA ASP A 98 13.18 -22.56 -2.21
C ASP A 98 12.29 -21.64 -3.07
N SER A 99 11.01 -22.01 -3.26
CA SER A 99 10.02 -21.15 -3.94
C SER A 99 9.76 -19.84 -3.18
N LEU A 100 9.69 -19.90 -1.85
CA LEU A 100 9.56 -18.72 -1.00
C LEU A 100 10.77 -17.78 -1.15
N TYR A 101 11.99 -18.33 -1.12
CA TYR A 101 13.20 -17.54 -1.31
C TYR A 101 13.23 -16.84 -2.67
N ALA A 102 12.86 -17.53 -3.75
CA ALA A 102 12.76 -16.94 -5.07
C ALA A 102 11.76 -15.76 -5.12
N GLU A 103 10.60 -15.92 -4.47
CA GLU A 103 9.58 -14.86 -4.38
C GLU A 103 10.09 -13.66 -3.57
N VAL A 104 10.82 -13.88 -2.48
CA VAL A 104 11.45 -12.79 -1.69
C VAL A 104 12.44 -12.02 -2.56
N GLN A 105 13.34 -12.70 -3.27
CA GLN A 105 14.34 -12.05 -4.13
C GLN A 105 13.68 -11.20 -5.21
N LYS A 106 12.64 -11.74 -5.87
CA LYS A 106 11.86 -10.99 -6.85
C LYS A 106 11.26 -9.71 -6.25
N HIS A 107 10.67 -9.80 -5.06
CA HIS A 107 10.08 -8.62 -4.40
C HIS A 107 11.13 -7.57 -4.00
N LEU A 108 12.34 -7.99 -3.59
CA LEU A 108 13.43 -7.07 -3.29
C LEU A 108 13.90 -6.30 -4.53
N LEU A 109 14.07 -6.99 -5.67
CA LEU A 109 14.46 -6.36 -6.92
C LEU A 109 13.42 -5.33 -7.38
N LEU A 110 12.13 -5.66 -7.28
CA LEU A 110 11.04 -4.74 -7.61
C LEU A 110 11.02 -3.51 -6.69
N GLN A 111 11.43 -3.62 -5.43
CA GLN A 111 11.54 -2.48 -4.52
C GLN A 111 12.72 -1.57 -4.89
N GLN A 112 13.86 -2.14 -5.31
CA GLN A 112 15.02 -1.36 -5.76
C GLN A 112 14.70 -0.54 -7.02
N GLN A 113 14.01 -1.14 -7.99
CA GLN A 113 13.58 -0.45 -9.21
C GLN A 113 12.66 0.74 -8.89
N LYS A 114 11.67 0.56 -8.02
CA LYS A 114 10.76 1.64 -7.61
C LYS A 114 11.46 2.78 -6.88
N ASN A 115 12.53 2.50 -6.14
CA ASN A 115 13.32 3.52 -5.46
C ASN A 115 14.21 4.32 -6.41
N GLN A 116 14.50 3.81 -7.62
CA GLN A 116 15.26 4.53 -8.65
C GLN A 116 14.39 5.44 -9.52
N GLU A 117 13.06 5.30 -9.50
CA GLU A 117 12.10 6.08 -10.31
C GLU A 117 11.36 7.18 -9.51
N GLY A 118 11.95 7.72 -8.44
CA GLY A 118 11.47 8.92 -7.71
C GLY A 118 12.39 10.13 -7.93
N PRO A 119 11.83 11.37 -7.98
CA PRO A 119 12.08 12.34 -9.05
C PRO A 119 13.58 12.59 -9.29
N SER A 120 14.08 12.13 -10.44
CA SER A 120 15.34 12.61 -10.97
C SER A 120 15.21 14.10 -11.25
N LEU A 121 15.97 14.89 -10.50
CA LEU A 121 16.32 16.27 -10.80
C LEU A 121 16.63 16.38 -12.30
N LEU A 122 15.94 17.30 -12.96
CA LEU A 122 16.10 17.62 -14.36
C LEU A 122 17.44 18.37 -14.53
N LEU A 123 18.53 17.61 -14.60
CA LEU A 123 19.82 18.08 -15.09
C LEU A 123 20.10 17.36 -16.40
N THR A 124 19.90 18.07 -17.51
CA THR A 124 20.83 18.19 -18.65
C THR A 124 20.22 19.07 -19.74
N LEU A 125 20.93 20.16 -20.07
CA LEU A 125 20.67 21.05 -21.21
C LEU A 125 20.87 20.33 -22.56
N PRO A 126 20.48 20.99 -23.66
CA PRO A 126 21.41 21.11 -24.77
C PRO A 126 21.69 22.59 -25.12
N SER A 127 22.97 22.93 -25.10
CA SER A 127 23.53 24.10 -25.76
C SER A 127 23.36 23.99 -27.28
N ILE A 128 22.75 24.96 -27.93
CA ILE A 128 23.05 25.30 -29.33
C ILE A 128 23.08 26.83 -29.45
N GLU A 129 24.27 27.34 -29.75
CA GLU A 129 24.58 28.72 -30.11
C GLU A 129 23.94 29.10 -31.44
N THR A 130 23.45 30.34 -31.57
CA THR A 130 23.44 31.08 -32.84
C THR A 130 23.53 32.60 -32.57
N PRO A 131 24.00 33.40 -33.55
CA PRO A 131 24.78 34.61 -33.28
C PRO A 131 24.01 35.94 -33.34
N ILE A 132 24.55 36.88 -32.55
CA ILE A 132 24.57 38.35 -32.66
C ILE A 132 24.16 38.98 -34.01
N LEU A 133 23.27 39.99 -33.96
CA LEU A 133 23.59 41.42 -34.21
C LEU A 133 22.37 42.37 -34.04
N GLY A 134 22.59 43.47 -33.29
CA GLY A 134 21.97 44.81 -33.36
C GLY A 134 20.48 44.96 -32.97
N GLU A 135 20.00 46.01 -32.32
CA GLU A 135 20.54 47.31 -31.93
C GLU A 135 19.83 47.82 -30.65
N ALA A 136 20.44 48.83 -30.02
CA ALA A 136 20.01 49.47 -28.78
C ALA A 136 18.92 50.53 -29.01
N GLU A 137 17.99 50.70 -28.06
CA GLU A 137 17.65 52.05 -27.57
C GLU A 137 16.99 52.03 -26.18
N GLN A 138 17.32 53.05 -25.40
CA GLN A 138 16.96 53.30 -24.02
C GLN A 138 15.54 53.91 -23.91
N LEU A 139 14.76 53.54 -22.88
CA LEU A 139 14.11 54.53 -21.99
C LEU A 139 13.48 53.87 -20.75
N SER A 140 13.46 54.62 -19.66
CA SER A 140 13.21 54.23 -18.29
C SER A 140 11.75 54.54 -17.84
N PRO A 141 11.39 54.69 -16.54
CA PRO A 141 10.46 53.79 -15.85
C PRO A 141 9.22 54.50 -15.25
N LEU A 142 7.99 53.97 -15.40
CA LEU A 142 6.85 54.56 -14.68
C LEU A 142 5.75 53.56 -14.25
N TYR A 143 5.40 53.69 -12.96
CA TYR A 143 4.12 53.41 -12.29
C TYR A 143 3.74 51.98 -11.84
N GLY A 144 4.04 51.69 -10.56
CA GLY A 144 3.04 51.66 -9.47
C GLY A 144 2.06 50.47 -9.35
N PRO A 145 1.85 49.88 -8.15
CA PRO A 145 0.90 48.79 -7.93
C PRO A 145 -0.51 49.30 -7.57
N PRO A 146 -1.57 48.50 -7.72
CA PRO A 146 -2.78 48.68 -6.93
C PRO A 146 -2.80 47.73 -5.73
N ASP A 147 -3.06 48.39 -4.61
CA ASP A 147 -3.33 47.88 -3.28
C ASP A 147 -4.61 47.03 -3.20
N LEU A 148 -4.61 46.14 -2.21
CA LEU A 148 -5.67 45.91 -1.22
C LEU A 148 -7.13 45.69 -1.69
N GLN A 149 -7.68 44.51 -1.34
CA GLN A 149 -8.79 44.50 -0.38
C GLN A 149 -8.89 43.18 0.40
N ARG A 150 -8.69 43.32 1.71
CA ARG A 150 -9.06 42.38 2.77
C ARG A 150 -10.57 42.11 2.74
N HIS A 151 -10.99 40.89 3.03
CA HIS A 151 -12.07 40.69 3.99
C HIS A 151 -11.73 39.56 4.98
N ARG A 152 -11.77 39.97 6.24
CA ARG A 152 -11.52 39.22 7.48
C ARG A 152 -12.85 39.23 8.26
N ALA A 153 -12.94 38.30 9.21
CA ALA A 153 -13.92 38.22 10.32
C ALA A 153 -15.21 37.47 9.98
N ALA A 154 -15.84 36.67 10.84
CA ALA A 154 -15.68 36.27 12.25
C ALA A 154 -16.48 34.94 12.40
N GLY A 155 -16.28 34.02 13.34
CA GLY A 155 -16.02 34.17 14.77
C GLY A 155 -17.33 34.25 15.57
N ARG A 156 -17.51 33.31 16.52
CA ARG A 156 -18.56 33.12 17.56
C ARG A 156 -19.69 32.13 17.20
N GLY A 157 -20.15 31.26 18.07
CA GLY A 157 -19.89 31.11 19.51
C GLY A 157 -20.52 29.85 20.11
N ILE A 158 -20.04 29.56 21.31
CA ILE A 158 -20.57 28.72 22.38
C ILE A 158 -22.11 28.76 22.56
N HIS A 159 -22.71 27.65 22.99
CA HIS A 159 -23.65 27.56 24.14
C HIS A 159 -23.94 26.08 24.43
N GLY A 160 -23.79 25.67 25.70
CA GLY A 160 -24.16 24.35 26.20
C GLY A 160 -25.64 24.25 26.57
N ALA A 161 -26.13 23.02 26.75
CA ALA A 161 -27.32 22.72 27.53
C ALA A 161 -27.28 21.26 28.01
N LYS A 162 -27.94 21.06 29.15
CA LYS A 162 -27.82 19.97 30.12
C LYS A 162 -29.21 19.33 30.26
N LEU A 163 -29.22 17.99 30.44
CA LEU A 163 -30.31 17.15 30.97
C LEU A 163 -31.59 16.99 30.11
N PRO A 164 -32.52 16.07 30.42
CA PRO A 164 -32.76 15.30 31.67
C PRO A 164 -32.01 13.96 31.82
#